data_AF-A0A2T7SN65-F1
#
_entry.id   AF-A0A2T7SN65-F1
#
_cell.length_a   1.000
_cell.length_b   1.000
_cell.length_c   1.000
_cell.angle_alpha   90.00
_cell.angle_beta   90.00
_cell.angle_gamma   90.00
#
_symmetry.space_group_name_H-M   'P 1'
#
loop_
_entity.id
_entity.type
_entity.pdbx_description
1 polymer ?
#
loop_
_entity_poly.entity_id
_entity_poly.type
_entity_poly.pdbx_seq_one_letter_code
_entity_poly.pdbx_strand_id
1 'polypeptide(L)' 'MKTAAITERAIAEVGTFRTTMRELRSCSPAVEKFADEVIVHIVVCGAPKAAAETAMRNLLSEPAEVTV' A
#
# COMPACT_ATOMS: atom_id res chain seq x y z
N MET A 1 -9.24 -22.91 4.85
CA MET A 1 -7.99 -22.18 4.53
C MET A 1 -8.17 -21.11 3.43
N LYS A 2 -9.30 -20.37 3.41
CA LYS A 2 -9.60 -19.40 2.33
C LYS A 2 -8.92 -18.04 2.57
N THR A 3 -8.65 -17.70 3.83
CA THR A 3 -8.12 -16.41 4.27
C THR A 3 -6.63 -16.23 3.95
N ALA A 4 -5.84 -17.31 4.01
CA ALA A 4 -4.41 -17.27 3.68
C ALA A 4 -4.18 -16.93 2.21
N ALA A 5 -4.87 -17.61 1.30
CA ALA A 5 -4.77 -17.35 -0.14
C ALA A 5 -5.20 -15.92 -0.53
N ILE A 6 -6.19 -15.35 0.17
CA ILE A 6 -6.62 -13.96 -0.04
C ILE A 6 -5.54 -12.98 0.43
N THR A 7 -4.89 -13.28 1.55
CA THR A 7 -3.82 -12.46 2.13
C THR A 7 -2.58 -12.48 1.24
N GLU A 8 -2.16 -13.67 0.78
CA GLU A 8 -1.01 -13.84 -0.12
C GLU A 8 -1.23 -13.13 -1.46
N ARG A 9 -2.44 -13.25 -2.03
CA ARG A 9 -2.81 -12.54 -3.25
C ARG A 9 -2.74 -11.03 -3.08
N ALA A 10 -3.28 -10.50 -1.98
CA ALA A 10 -3.27 -9.06 -1.73
C ALA A 10 -1.83 -8.51 -1.57
N ILE A 11 -0.94 -9.24 -0.90
CA ILE A 11 0.48 -8.86 -0.78
C ILE A 11 1.15 -8.84 -2.17
N ALA A 12 0.87 -9.85 -3.00
CA ALA A 12 1.40 -9.90 -4.36
C ALA A 12 0.89 -8.74 -5.24
N GLU A 13 -0.37 -8.34 -5.11
CA GLU A 13 -0.94 -7.19 -5.82
C GLU A 13 -0.27 -5.88 -5.39
N VAL A 14 -0.03 -5.67 -4.09
CA VAL A 14 0.69 -4.48 -3.59
C VAL A 14 2.16 -4.48 -4.07
N GLY A 15 2.82 -5.63 -4.09
CA GLY A 15 4.17 -5.77 -4.64
C GLY A 15 4.24 -5.46 -6.14
N THR A 16 3.21 -5.86 -6.89
CA THR A 16 3.07 -5.55 -8.33
C THR A 16 2.88 -4.05 -8.52
N PHE A 17 1.96 -3.42 -7.78
CA PHE A 17 1.75 -1.98 -7.80
C PHE A 17 3.05 -1.21 -7.55
N ARG A 18 3.81 -1.58 -6.51
CA ARG A 18 5.10 -0.96 -6.19
C ARG A 18 6.08 -1.07 -7.35
N THR A 19 6.18 -2.25 -7.96
CA THR A 19 7.05 -2.49 -9.12
C THR A 19 6.64 -1.63 -10.31
N THR A 20 5.34 -1.61 -10.65
CA THR A 20 4.82 -0.79 -11.74
C THR A 20 5.09 0.70 -11.52
N MET A 21 4.93 1.21 -10.29
CA MET A 21 5.23 2.61 -9.99
C MET A 21 6.72 2.95 -10.14
N ARG A 22 7.61 2.00 -9.82
CA ARG A 22 9.05 2.11 -10.11
C ARG A 22 9.35 2.15 -11.59
N GLU A 23 8.75 1.27 -12.38
CA GLU A 23 8.92 1.24 -13.83
C GLU A 23 8.44 2.54 -14.50
N LEU A 24 7.34 3.10 -14.01
CA LEU A 24 6.79 4.37 -14.47
C LEU A 24 7.60 5.61 -14.03
N ARG A 25 8.70 5.44 -13.28
CA ARG A 25 9.45 6.52 -12.60
C ARG A 25 8.58 7.38 -11.67
N SER A 26 7.42 6.87 -11.27
CA SER A 26 6.51 7.48 -10.29
C SER A 26 6.77 6.95 -8.88
N CYS A 27 7.97 6.41 -8.62
CA CYS A 27 8.38 5.90 -7.33
C CYS A 27 8.74 7.05 -6.38
N SER A 28 7.71 7.69 -5.84
CA SER A 28 7.86 8.64 -4.75
C SER A 28 8.04 7.91 -3.41
N PRO A 29 8.71 8.52 -2.43
CA PRO A 29 8.76 8.00 -1.06
C PRO A 29 7.37 7.72 -0.48
N ALA A 30 6.36 8.50 -0.89
CA ALA A 30 4.96 8.32 -0.53
C ALA A 30 4.37 6.99 -1.06
N VAL A 31 4.70 6.58 -2.28
CA VAL A 31 4.24 5.31 -2.87
C VAL A 31 4.87 4.10 -2.18
N GLU A 32 6.15 4.19 -1.86
CA GLU A 32 6.86 3.12 -1.14
C GLU A 32 6.30 2.95 0.28
N LYS A 33 6.14 4.07 1.02
CA LYS A 33 5.53 4.08 2.35
C LYS A 33 4.10 3.53 2.34
N PHE A 34 3.29 3.92 1.34
CA PHE A 34 1.96 3.38 1.14
C PHE A 34 1.97 1.85 0.99
N ALA A 35 2.84 1.32 0.12
CA ALA A 35 2.94 -0.13 -0.09
C ALA A 35 3.32 -0.87 1.20
N ASP A 36 4.27 -0.36 1.97
CA ASP A 36 4.66 -0.94 3.26
C ASP A 36 3.51 -0.90 4.29
N GLU A 37 2.82 0.23 4.44
CA GLU A 37 1.68 0.35 5.38
C GLU A 37 0.54 -0.61 5.04
N VAL A 38 0.24 -0.78 3.74
CA VAL A 38 -0.81 -1.71 3.29
C VAL A 38 -0.41 -3.16 3.54
N ILE A 39 0.84 -3.54 3.27
CA ILE A 39 1.32 -4.91 3.54
C ILE A 39 1.27 -5.22 5.03
N VAL A 40 1.74 -4.31 5.89
CA VAL A 40 1.70 -4.48 7.35
C VAL A 40 0.25 -4.67 7.82
N HIS A 41 -0.68 -3.85 7.36
CA HIS A 41 -2.09 -3.99 7.75
C HIS A 41 -2.74 -5.26 7.19
N ILE A 42 -2.38 -5.71 5.98
CA ILE A 42 -2.84 -6.99 5.43
C ILE A 42 -2.39 -8.14 6.33
N VAL A 43 -1.12 -8.15 6.73
CA VAL A 43 -0.53 -9.21 7.55
C VAL A 43 -1.11 -9.23 8.96
N VAL A 44 -1.25 -8.05 9.59
CA VAL A 44 -1.72 -7.93 10.98
C VAL A 44 -3.22 -8.13 11.11
N CYS A 45 -4.01 -7.52 10.21
CA CYS A 45 -5.47 -7.47 10.36
C CYS A 45 -6.20 -8.49 9.46
N GLY A 46 -5.51 -9.12 8.50
CA GLY A 46 -6.14 -10.04 7.54
C GLY A 46 -7.22 -9.38 6.68
N ALA A 47 -7.22 -8.05 6.59
CA ALA A 47 -8.29 -7.24 5.97
C ALA A 47 -7.71 -6.31 4.88
N PRO A 48 -7.45 -6.83 3.67
CA PRO A 48 -6.76 -6.07 2.63
C PRO A 48 -7.46 -4.79 2.19
N LYS A 49 -8.80 -4.82 2.16
CA LYS A 49 -9.59 -3.66 1.79
C LYS A 49 -9.44 -2.52 2.81
N ALA A 50 -9.61 -2.83 4.09
CA ALA A 50 -9.46 -1.85 5.16
C ALA A 50 -8.03 -1.31 5.28
N ALA A 51 -7.03 -2.15 4.99
CA ALA A 51 -5.62 -1.77 4.90
C ALA A 51 -5.39 -0.69 3.85
N ALA A 52 -5.87 -0.92 2.62
CA ALA A 52 -5.76 0.04 1.52
C ALA A 52 -6.50 1.35 1.83
N GLU A 53 -7.74 1.28 2.33
CA GLU A 53 -8.52 2.48 2.67
C GLU A 53 -7.85 3.32 3.77
N THR A 54 -7.27 2.66 4.79
CA THR A 54 -6.56 3.34 5.88
C THR A 54 -5.29 4.02 5.38
N ALA A 55 -4.48 3.30 4.61
CA ALA A 55 -3.24 3.85 4.05
C ALA A 55 -3.52 5.00 3.08
N MET A 56 -4.56 4.91 2.25
CA MET A 56 -4.99 6.01 1.38
C MET A 56 -5.44 7.23 2.19
N ARG A 57 -6.20 7.03 3.27
CA ARG A 57 -6.64 8.12 4.15
C ARG A 57 -5.44 8.79 4.82
N ASN A 58 -4.45 8.02 5.29
CA ASN A 58 -3.22 8.57 5.87
C ASN A 58 -2.46 9.41 4.85
N LEU A 59 -2.26 8.87 3.64
CA LEU A 59 -1.56 9.56 2.55
C LEU A 59 -2.21 10.90 2.18
N LEU A 60 -3.54 10.94 2.13
CA LEU A 60 -4.32 12.14 1.80
C LEU A 60 -4.43 13.13 2.98
N SER A 61 -4.19 12.67 4.20
CA SER A 61 -4.24 13.50 5.41
C SER A 61 -2.86 14.07 5.79
N GLU A 62 -1.77 13.51 5.26
CA GLU A 62 -0.45 14.12 5.39
C GLU A 62 -0.46 15.44 4.60
N PRO A 63 -0.15 16.60 5.24
CA PRO A 63 -0.06 17.85 4.52
C PRO A 63 1.01 17.69 3.44
N ALA A 64 0.62 17.87 2.18
CA ALA A 64 1.59 17.97 1.10
C ALA A 64 2.55 19.10 1.47
N GLU A 65 3.79 18.76 1.83
CA GLU A 65 4.84 19.73 2.02
C GLU A 65 5.13 20.34 0.65
N VAL A 66 4.37 21.39 0.31
CA VAL A 66 4.58 22.19 -0.89
C VAL A 66 5.82 23.04 -0.59
N THR A 67 6.99 22.51 -0.90
CA THR A 67 8.19 23.33 -1.03
C THR A 67 8.03 24.21 -2.26
N VAL A 68 7.68 25.49 -2.03
CA VAL A 68 7.69 26.58 -3.01
C VAL A 68 9.11 27.06 -3.24
#